data_AF-A0A968M245-F1
#
_entry.id   AF-A0A968M245-F1
#
_cell.length_a   1.000
_cell.length_b   1.000
_cell.length_c   1.000
_cell.angle_alpha   90.00
_cell.angle_beta   90.00
_cell.angle_gamma   90.00
#
_symmetry.space_group_name_H-M   'P 1'
#
loop_
_entity.id
_entity.type
_entity.pdbx_description
1 polymer ?
#
loop_
_entity_poly.entity_id
_entity_poly.type
_entity_poly.pdbx_seq_one_letter_code
_entity_poly.pdbx_strand_id
1 'polypeptide(L)' 'MKIIYDPEVDVLRILFQEMPIHESDEDGYYAYCPALESGQTQGDSLEEVHHNIQEAIALYLSTL' A
#
# COMPACT_ATOMS: atom_id res chain seq x y z
N MET A 1 14.67 -2.38 -12.29
CA MET A 1 13.62 -1.55 -11.68
C MET A 1 14.25 -0.20 -11.37
N LYS A 2 13.80 0.88 -12.01
CA LYS A 2 14.26 2.22 -11.63
C LYS A 2 13.32 2.63 -10.51
N ILE A 3 13.81 2.73 -9.29
CA ILE A 3 12.99 3.31 -8.23
C ILE A 3 13.05 4.82 -8.46
N ILE A 4 11.96 5.39 -8.98
CA ILE A 4 11.77 6.84 -8.97
C ILE A 4 11.53 7.23 -7.51
N TYR A 5 12.25 8.25 -7.04
CA TYR A 5 12.14 8.70 -5.66
C TYR A 5 10.93 9.62 -5.53
N ASP A 6 9.91 9.17 -4.79
CA ASP A 6 8.78 9.97 -4.38
C ASP A 6 8.80 10.20 -2.85
N PRO A 7 8.90 11.47 -2.39
CA PRO A 7 8.96 11.79 -0.96
C PRO A 7 7.68 11.47 -0.19
N GLU A 8 6.52 11.40 -0.84
CA GLU A 8 5.25 11.03 -0.22
C GLU A 8 5.22 9.53 0.10
N VAL A 9 5.73 8.68 -0.80
CA VAL A 9 5.91 7.24 -0.55
C VAL A 9 6.84 6.98 0.63
N ASP A 10 7.91 7.76 0.76
CA ASP A 10 8.85 7.64 1.89
C ASP A 10 8.23 8.05 3.23
N VAL A 11 7.42 9.12 3.26
CA VAL A 11 6.66 9.50 4.46
C VAL A 11 5.70 8.39 4.86
N LEU A 12 5.03 7.76 3.90
CA LEU A 12 4.13 6.64 4.17
C LEU A 12 4.91 5.40 4.65
N ARG A 13 6.09 5.08 4.10
CA ARG A 13 6.96 4.03 4.66
C ARG A 13 7.37 4.30 6.10
N ILE A 14 7.56 5.57 6.47
CA ILE A 14 7.87 5.97 7.86
C ILE A 14 6.64 5.79 8.76
N LEU A 15 5.46 6.20 8.30
CA LEU A 15 4.21 6.13 9.07
C LEU A 15 3.66 4.70 9.20
N PHE A 16 3.79 3.91 8.14
CA PHE A 16 3.29 2.53 8.04
C PHE A 16 4.47 1.56 8.06
N GLN A 17 5.32 1.64 9.09
CA GLN A 17 6.57 0.88 9.26
C GLN A 17 6.53 -0.61 8.79
N GLU A 18 5.35 -1.25 8.80
CA GLU A 18 5.14 -2.65 8.44
C GLU A 18 4.47 -2.90 7.08
N MET A 19 4.13 -1.86 6.32
CA MET A 19 3.42 -1.95 5.03
C MET A 19 4.30 -1.49 3.86
N PRO A 20 4.84 -2.44 3.07
CA PRO A 20 5.54 -2.12 1.83
C PRO A 20 4.63 -1.40 0.81
N ILE A 21 4.82 -0.10 0.64
CA ILE A 21 4.23 0.69 -0.45
C ILE A 21 5.30 0.86 -1.54
N HIS A 22 4.90 0.62 -2.79
CA HIS A 22 5.75 0.77 -3.96
C HIS A 22 5.00 1.57 -5.03
N GLU A 23 5.70 2.49 -5.67
CA GLU A 23 5.27 3.03 -6.95
C GLU A 23 5.58 2.03 -8.07
N SER A 24 4.59 1.81 -8.92
CA SER A 24 4.78 1.07 -10.17
C SER A 24 5.25 2.09 -11.21
N ASP A 25 6.37 1.83 -11.87
CA ASP A 25 7.16 2.76 -12.70
C ASP A 25 6.33 3.56 -13.76
N GLU A 26 5.11 3.17 -14.16
CA GLU A 26 4.24 3.94 -15.09
C GLU A 26 2.69 3.82 -14.89
N ASP A 27 2.15 2.95 -14.01
CA ASP A 27 0.71 2.56 -13.98
C ASP A 27 0.00 2.80 -12.61
N GLY A 28 0.54 3.69 -11.77
CA GLY A 28 -0.04 4.04 -10.47
C GLY A 28 0.62 3.36 -9.26
N TYR A 29 -0.09 3.40 -8.14
CA TYR A 29 0.43 3.01 -6.82
C TYR A 29 0.09 1.57 -6.49
N TYR A 30 0.97 0.90 -5.77
CA TYR A 30 0.77 -0.46 -5.28
C TYR A 30 1.12 -0.56 -3.78
N ALA A 31 0.24 -1.19 -3.00
CA ALA A 31 0.52 -1.52 -1.61
C ALA A 31 0.40 -3.01 -1.37
N TYR A 32 1.26 -3.50 -0.48
CA TYR A 32 1.29 -4.87 -0.03
C TYR A 32 1.40 -4.93 1.50
N CYS A 33 0.63 -5.80 2.13
CA CYS A 33 0.61 -6.10 3.54
C CYS A 33 0.91 -7.59 3.73
N PRO A 34 2.13 -7.97 4.12
CA PRO A 34 2.53 -9.38 4.23
C PRO A 34 1.81 -10.14 5.35
N ALA A 35 1.20 -9.42 6.30
CA ALA A 35 0.39 -10.02 7.36
C ALA A 35 -0.95 -10.58 6.87
N LEU A 36 -1.36 -10.26 5.64
CA LEU A 36 -2.60 -10.70 5.02
C LEU A 36 -2.29 -11.56 3.78
N GLU A 37 -2.84 -12.78 3.71
CA GLU A 37 -2.61 -13.72 2.59
C GLU A 37 -3.03 -13.13 1.22
N SER A 38 -4.03 -12.25 1.21
CA SER A 38 -4.51 -11.51 0.04
C SER A 38 -4.25 -9.99 0.12
N GLY A 39 -3.36 -9.54 1.00
CA GLY A 39 -3.15 -8.13 1.33
C GLY A 39 -2.40 -7.35 0.28
N GLN A 40 -2.90 -7.26 -0.95
CA GLN A 40 -2.34 -6.42 -1.99
C GLN A 40 -3.42 -5.57 -2.64
N THR A 41 -3.07 -4.35 -3.05
CA THR A 41 -3.97 -3.46 -3.78
C THR A 41 -3.18 -2.53 -4.71
N GLN A 42 -3.83 -2.09 -5.79
CA GLN A 42 -3.31 -1.15 -6.77
C GLN A 42 -4.37 -0.09 -7.03
N GLY A 43 -3.94 1.13 -7.34
CA GLY A 43 -4.83 2.24 -7.65
C GLY A 43 -4.10 3.38 -8.35
N ASP A 44 -4.88 4.31 -8.91
CA ASP A 44 -4.35 5.45 -9.66
C ASP A 44 -3.84 6.57 -8.73
N SER A 45 -4.19 6.51 -7.44
CA SER A 45 -3.78 7.46 -6.40
C SER A 45 -3.32 6.78 -5.12
N LEU A 46 -2.48 7.47 -4.34
CA LEU A 46 -2.05 7.02 -3.01
C LEU A 46 -3.25 6.87 -2.07
N GLU A 47 -4.19 7.81 -2.13
CA GLU A 47 -5.40 7.79 -1.31
C GLU A 47 -6.24 6.55 -1.56
N GLU A 48 -6.40 6.15 -2.82
CA GLU A 48 -7.13 4.94 -3.20
C GLU A 48 -6.45 3.69 -2.64
N VAL A 49 -5.16 3.53 -2.90
CA VAL A 49 -4.37 2.38 -2.43
C VAL A 49 -4.37 2.29 -0.91
N HIS A 50 -4.25 3.43 -0.23
CA HIS A 50 -4.30 3.51 1.22
C HIS A 50 -5.68 3.15 1.78
N HIS A 51 -6.76 3.67 1.18
CA HIS A 51 -8.12 3.34 1.58
C HIS A 51 -8.39 1.84 1.40
N ASN A 52 -8.06 1.29 0.24
CA ASN A 52 -8.31 -0.11 -0.10
C ASN A 52 -7.59 -1.07 0.86
N ILE A 53 -6.33 -0.81 1.18
CA ILE A 53 -5.58 -1.68 2.09
C ILE A 53 -6.05 -1.55 3.54
N GLN A 54 -6.49 -0.35 3.98
CA GLN A 54 -7.13 -0.16 5.29
C GLN A 54 -8.45 -0.92 5.40
N GLU A 55 -9.29 -0.87 4.36
CA GLU A 55 -10.53 -1.65 4.32
C GLU A 55 -10.27 -3.15 4.37
N ALA A 56 -9.27 -3.63 3.62
CA ALA A 56 -8.88 -5.04 3.62
C ALA A 56 -8.41 -5.51 5.02
N ILE A 57 -7.59 -4.71 5.70
CA ILE A 57 -7.15 -4.98 7.08
C ILE A 57 -8.35 -4.98 8.03
N ALA A 58 -9.22 -3.96 7.97
CA ALA A 58 -10.38 -3.87 8.84
C ALA A 58 -11.33 -5.06 8.66
N LEU A 59 -11.57 -5.47 7.42
CA LEU A 59 -12.38 -6.64 7.10
C LEU A 59 -11.76 -7.90 7.68
N TYR A 60 -10.46 -8.13 7.48
CA TYR A 60 -9.76 -9.29 8.04
C TYR A 60 -9.90 -9.35 9.57
N LEU A 61 -9.62 -8.24 10.26
CA LEU A 61 -9.74 -8.15 11.71
C LEU A 61 -11.18 -8.35 12.21
N SER A 62 -12.19 -7.99 11.42
CA SER A 62 -13.60 -8.22 11.76
C SER A 62 -14.03 -9.70 11.68
N THR A 63 -13.24 -10.54 11.02
CA THR A 63 -13.51 -11.98 10.85
C THR A 63 -12.73 -12.89 11.81
N LEU A 64 -11.89 -12.29 12.68
CA LEU A 64 -11.18 -12.97 13.76
C LEU A 64 -12.04 -13.04 15.04
#